data_AF-A0A7V6APK7-F1
#
_entry.id   AF-A0A7V6APK7-F1
#
_cell.length_a   1.000
_cell.length_b   1.000
_cell.length_c   1.000
_cell.angle_alpha   90.00
_cell.angle_beta   90.00
_cell.angle_gamma   90.00
#
_symmetry.space_group_name_H-M   'P 1'
#
loop_
_entity.id
_entity.type
_entity.pdbx_description
1 polymer ?
#
loop_
_entity_poly.entity_id
_entity_poly.type
_entity_poly.pdbx_seq_one_letter_code
_entity_poly.pdbx_strand_id
1 'polypeptide(L)'
;MTELYFGFSLGLWISALIFATIATFLSYRITNPPLTKFPKTALIALRWIAFLMLFLMIVEPLLVRIVPRDVEPEVVILWDDSESMSLSDRQGDRKAIVAEIDESQAMRTIRA
;
A
#
# COMPACT_ATOMS: atom_id res chain seq x y z
N MET A 1 -13.47 -13.59 1.95
CA MET A 1 -13.33 -13.18 3.36
C MET A 1 -12.46 -11.94 3.38
N THR A 2 -12.96 -10.81 3.88
CA THR A 2 -12.15 -9.58 3.99
C THR A 2 -11.25 -9.68 5.21
N GLU A 3 -9.95 -9.63 5.00
CA GLU A 3 -8.98 -9.66 6.09
C GLU A 3 -8.41 -8.26 6.27
N LEU A 4 -8.52 -7.75 7.51
CA LEU A 4 -7.93 -6.49 7.90
C LEU A 4 -6.58 -6.80 8.54
N TYR A 5 -5.51 -6.33 7.90
CA TYR A 5 -4.16 -6.46 8.42
C TYR A 5 -3.67 -5.11 8.91
N PHE A 6 -3.21 -5.08 10.15
CA PHE A 6 -2.34 -4.00 10.59
C PHE A 6 -0.93 -4.33 10.09
N GLY A 7 -0.31 -3.43 9.33
CA GLY A 7 1.05 -3.63 8.81
C GLY A 7 2.13 -3.77 9.90
N PHE A 8 1.77 -3.60 11.18
CA PHE A 8 2.68 -3.62 12.31
C PHE A 8 2.43 -4.73 13.31
N SER A 9 3.54 -5.23 13.88
CA SER A 9 3.51 -6.19 14.97
C SER A 9 2.97 -5.55 16.26
N LEU A 10 2.32 -6.36 17.11
CA LEU A 10 1.92 -5.96 18.46
C LEU A 10 3.05 -5.26 19.25
N GLY A 11 4.31 -5.64 18.99
CA GLY A 11 5.48 -5.03 19.61
C GLY A 11 5.64 -3.54 19.34
N LEU A 12 5.25 -3.05 18.16
CA LEU A 12 5.35 -1.62 17.83
C LEU A 12 4.26 -0.79 18.52
N TRP A 13 3.07 -1.35 18.70
CA TRP A 13 2.05 -0.70 19.53
C TRP A 13 2.48 -0.62 20.98
N ILE A 14 3.07 -1.69 21.51
CA ILE A 14 3.61 -1.70 22.87
C ILE A 14 4.75 -0.68 23.02
N SER A 15 5.67 -0.61 22.05
CA SER A 15 6.77 0.36 22.11
C SER A 15 6.27 1.81 22.02
N ALA A 16 5.25 2.08 21.19
CA ALA A 16 4.60 3.39 21.11
C ALA A 16 3.97 3.80 22.45
N LEU A 17 3.24 2.89 23.10
CA LEU A 17 2.63 3.13 24.42
C LEU A 17 3.69 3.39 25.51
N ILE A 18 4.77 2.59 25.51
CA ILE A 18 5.89 2.78 26.44
C ILE A 18 6.55 4.14 26.20
N PHE A 19 6.84 4.48 24.95
CA PHE A 19 7.44 5.76 24.57
C PHE A 19 6.57 6.94 25.02
N ALA A 20 5.28 6.94 24.68
CA ALA A 20 4.36 8.01 25.05
C ALA A 20 4.27 8.19 26.57
N THR A 21 4.28 7.09 27.33
CA THR A 21 4.25 7.10 28.79
C THR A 21 5.52 7.68 29.38
N ILE A 22 6.69 7.21 28.93
CA ILE A 22 8.00 7.71 29.38
C ILE A 22 8.16 9.19 29.01
N ALA A 23 7.86 9.57 27.78
CA ALA A 23 7.97 10.95 27.30
C ALA A 23 7.06 11.89 28.09
N THR A 24 5.82 11.50 28.37
CA THR A 24 4.89 12.29 29.19
C THR A 24 5.39 12.43 30.61
N PHE A 25 5.85 11.33 31.22
CA PHE A 25 6.36 11.35 32.60
C PHE A 25 7.61 12.23 32.72
N LEU A 26 8.56 12.13 31.80
CA LEU A 26 9.77 12.96 31.78
C LEU A 26 9.43 14.44 31.54
N SER A 27 8.53 14.71 30.61
CA SER A 27 8.14 16.08 30.23
C SER A 27 7.27 16.78 31.28
N TYR A 28 6.51 16.02 32.07
CA TYR A 28 5.55 16.54 33.07
C TYR A 28 5.98 16.29 34.52
N ARG A 29 7.24 15.90 34.74
CA ARG A 29 7.80 15.58 36.07
C ARG A 29 7.81 16.79 37.01
N ILE A 30 7.96 18.00 36.46
CA ILE A 30 7.97 19.25 37.22
C ILE A 30 6.96 20.20 36.58
N THR A 31 5.82 20.38 37.24
CA THR A 31 4.83 21.42 36.89
C THR A 31 5.02 22.62 37.83
N ASN A 32 5.37 23.78 37.28
CA ASN A 32 5.45 25.04 38.00
C ASN A 32 4.56 26.09 37.29
N PRO A 33 3.50 26.61 37.92
CA PRO A 33 2.99 26.34 39.28
C PRO A 33 2.30 24.96 39.42
N PRO A 34 2.12 24.45 40.65
CA PRO A 34 1.39 23.22 40.89
C PRO A 34 -0.09 23.38 40.52
N LEU A 35 -0.53 22.58 39.54
CA LEU A 35 -1.92 22.59 39.04
C LEU A 35 -2.84 21.76 39.95
N THR A 36 -4.12 22.16 40.01
CA THR A 36 -5.18 21.38 40.65
C THR A 36 -5.41 20.06 39.90
N LYS A 37 -5.97 19.04 40.59
CA LYS A 37 -6.01 17.64 40.11
C LYS A 37 -6.67 17.48 38.73
N PHE A 38 -7.79 18.17 38.47
CA PHE A 38 -8.54 18.04 37.22
C PHE A 38 -7.79 18.55 35.98
N PRO A 39 -7.36 19.82 35.90
CA PRO A 39 -6.60 20.32 34.75
C PRO A 39 -5.27 19.58 34.60
N LYS A 40 -4.66 19.14 35.71
CA LYS A 40 -3.45 18.34 35.68
C LYS A 40 -3.66 17.01 34.93
N THR A 41 -4.70 16.25 35.25
CA THR A 41 -4.98 14.98 34.58
C THR A 41 -5.33 15.18 33.10
N ALA A 42 -6.12 16.20 32.77
CA ALA A 42 -6.47 16.52 31.39
C ALA A 42 -5.22 16.85 30.55
N LEU A 43 -4.30 17.66 31.08
CA LEU A 43 -3.06 18.03 30.39
C LEU A 43 -2.09 16.85 30.26
N ILE A 44 -2.02 15.96 31.26
CA ILE A 44 -1.25 14.72 31.17
C ILE A 44 -1.81 13.82 30.07
N ALA A 45 -3.13 13.63 30.02
CA ALA A 45 -3.78 12.82 29.00
C ALA A 45 -3.56 13.40 27.60
N LEU A 46 -3.75 14.72 27.43
CA LEU A 46 -3.53 15.40 26.17
C LEU A 46 -2.07 15.28 25.70
N ARG A 47 -1.11 15.45 26.63
CA ARG A 47 0.32 15.32 26.32
C ARG A 47 0.69 13.89 25.95
N TRP A 48 0.10 12.90 26.62
CA TRP A 48 0.30 11.49 26.29
C TRP A 48 -0.24 11.16 24.89
N ILE A 49 -1.44 11.64 24.56
CA ILE A 49 -2.02 11.51 23.22
C ILE A 49 -1.11 12.17 22.18
N ALA A 50 -0.58 13.37 22.46
CA ALA A 50 0.32 14.07 21.55
C ALA A 50 1.60 13.28 21.27
N PHE A 51 2.26 12.73 22.29
CA PHE A 51 3.47 11.91 22.10
C PHE A 51 3.17 10.59 21.38
N LEU A 52 2.03 9.96 21.68
CA LEU A 52 1.58 8.76 20.98
C LEU A 52 1.36 9.06 19.50
N MET A 53 0.63 10.13 19.18
CA MET A 53 0.39 10.57 17.81
C MET A 53 1.68 10.92 17.08
N LEU A 54 2.62 11.60 17.74
CA LEU A 54 3.91 11.95 17.15
C LEU A 54 4.72 10.69 16.80
N PHE A 55 4.75 9.70 17.69
CA PHE A 55 5.40 8.42 17.42
C PHE A 55 4.74 7.69 16.26
N LEU A 56 3.40 7.58 16.25
CA LEU A 56 2.65 6.95 15.17
C LEU A 56 2.84 7.69 13.84
N MET A 57 2.94 9.02 13.85
CA MET A 57 3.18 9.80 12.64
C MET A 57 4.56 9.51 12.04
N ILE A 58 5.59 9.32 12.88
CA ILE A 58 6.95 8.97 12.43
C ILE A 58 6.99 7.54 11.87
N VAL A 59 6.25 6.62 12.51
CA VAL A 59 6.27 5.20 12.15
C VAL A 59 5.30 4.89 10.99
N GLU A 60 4.37 5.79 10.68
CA GLU A 60 3.40 5.66 9.58
C GLU A 60 2.64 4.32 9.56
N PRO A 61 1.71 4.06 10.50
CA PRO A 61 0.92 2.83 10.51
C PRO A 61 0.07 2.70 9.27
N LEU A 62 0.44 1.73 8.43
CA LEU A 62 -0.34 1.31 7.27
C LEU A 62 -1.48 0.39 7.74
N LEU A 63 -2.71 0.85 7.50
CA LEU A 63 -3.90 0.03 7.61
C LEU A 63 -4.20 -0.58 6.25
N VAL A 64 -3.91 -1.87 6.07
CA VAL A 64 -4.05 -2.53 4.78
C VAL A 64 -5.34 -3.33 4.76
N ARG A 65 -6.20 -3.00 3.79
CA ARG A 65 -7.41 -3.77 3.49
C ARG A 65 -7.17 -4.59 2.24
N ILE A 66 -7.03 -5.90 2.40
CA ILE A 66 -6.89 -6.83 1.28
C ILE A 66 -8.28 -7.27 0.85
N VAL A 67 -8.64 -6.96 -0.39
CA VAL A 67 -9.89 -7.41 -1.02
C VAL A 67 -9.49 -8.38 -2.12
N PRO A 68 -9.58 -9.71 -1.89
CA PRO A 68 -9.37 -10.66 -2.95
C PRO A 68 -10.42 -10.39 -4.03
N ARG A 69 -9.96 -10.21 -5.27
CA ARG A 69 -10.82 -10.19 -6.44
C ARG A 69 -10.38 -11.34 -7.31
N ASP A 70 -11.36 -12.13 -7.72
CA ASP A 70 -11.16 -13.04 -8.84
C ASP A 70 -11.06 -12.16 -10.09
N VAL A 71 -9.86 -12.09 -10.66
CA VAL A 71 -9.58 -11.37 -11.90
C VAL A 71 -9.44 -12.44 -12.97
N GLU A 72 -10.35 -12.45 -13.92
CA GLU A 72 -10.25 -13.31 -15.09
C GLU A 72 -9.03 -12.84 -15.92
N PRO A 73 -8.11 -13.73 -16.33
CA PRO A 73 -6.89 -13.33 -17.01
C PRO A 73 -7.21 -12.78 -18.40
N GLU A 74 -7.16 -11.47 -18.56
CA GLU A 74 -7.33 -10.81 -19.86
C GLU A 74 -5.97 -10.71 -20.57
N VAL A 75 -5.84 -11.37 -21.72
CA VAL A 75 -4.64 -11.29 -22.56
C VAL A 75 -4.88 -10.26 -23.65
N VAL A 76 -4.26 -9.09 -23.52
CA VAL A 76 -4.32 -8.05 -24.55
C VAL A 76 -3.20 -8.27 -25.58
N ILE A 77 -3.58 -8.45 -26.84
CA ILE A 77 -2.66 -8.60 -27.96
C ILE A 77 -2.74 -7.36 -28.82
N LEU A 78 -1.58 -6.72 -29.04
CA LEU A 78 -1.46 -5.56 -29.90
C LEU A 78 -0.64 -5.94 -31.13
N TRP A 79 -1.24 -5.77 -32.30
CA TRP A 79 -0.57 -5.90 -33.59
C TRP A 79 -0.15 -4.51 -34.07
N ASP A 80 1.08 -4.38 -34.58
CA ASP A 80 1.52 -3.16 -35.25
C ASP A 80 0.90 -3.08 -36.66
N ASP A 81 0.30 -1.94 -37.01
CA ASP A 81 -0.22 -1.62 -38.35
C ASP A 81 0.49 -0.40 -38.98
N SER A 82 1.73 -0.16 -38.57
CA SER A 82 2.57 0.86 -39.19
C SER A 82 2.89 0.53 -40.66
N GLU A 83 3.20 1.54 -41.47
CA GLU A 83 3.68 1.35 -42.85
C GLU A 83 4.98 0.53 -42.90
N SER A 84 5.77 0.53 -41.82
CA SER A 84 7.00 -0.26 -41.75
C SER A 84 6.75 -1.78 -41.84
N MET A 85 5.52 -2.22 -41.52
CA MET A 85 5.11 -3.63 -41.59
C MET A 85 4.97 -4.15 -43.02
N SER A 86 4.84 -3.29 -44.03
CA SER A 86 4.82 -3.72 -45.44
C SER A 86 6.22 -3.97 -46.03
N LEU A 87 7.29 -3.80 -45.23
CA LEU A 87 8.64 -4.12 -45.65
C LEU A 87 8.89 -5.63 -45.51
N SER A 88 9.31 -6.27 -46.60
CA SER A 88 9.72 -7.67 -46.58
C SER A 88 11.12 -7.80 -45.97
N ASP A 89 11.25 -8.67 -44.99
CA ASP A 89 12.55 -9.05 -44.41
C ASP A 89 13.04 -10.38 -44.97
N ARG A 90 14.21 -10.84 -44.50
CA ARG A 90 14.74 -12.19 -44.81
C ARG A 90 13.79 -13.33 -44.45
N GLN A 91 12.79 -13.08 -43.60
CA GLN A 91 11.78 -14.05 -43.16
C GLN A 91 10.47 -13.96 -43.95
N GLY A 92 10.36 -13.04 -44.92
CA GLY A 92 9.15 -12.82 -45.73
C GLY A 92 8.40 -11.53 -45.36
N ASP A 93 7.12 -11.47 -45.77
CA ASP A 93 6.22 -10.35 -45.51
C ASP A 93 5.68 -10.40 -44.08
N ARG A 94 5.98 -9.37 -43.28
CA ARG A 94 5.58 -9.31 -41.86
C ARG A 94 4.06 -9.23 -41.69
N LYS A 95 3.32 -8.59 -42.61
CA LYS A 95 1.85 -8.52 -42.55
C LYS A 95 1.22 -9.88 -42.76
N ALA A 96 1.75 -10.67 -43.69
CA ALA A 96 1.28 -12.03 -43.95
C ALA A 96 1.52 -12.95 -42.74
N ILE A 97 2.69 -12.85 -42.09
CA ILE A 97 3.03 -13.64 -40.91
C ILE A 97 2.10 -13.30 -39.73
N VAL A 98 1.83 -12.01 -39.49
CA VAL A 98 0.89 -11.59 -38.45
C VAL A 98 -0.52 -12.13 -38.71
N ALA A 99 -0.99 -12.09 -39.95
CA ALA A 99 -2.30 -12.65 -40.32
C ALA A 99 -2.36 -14.17 -40.09
N GLU A 100 -1.30 -14.91 -40.43
CA GLU A 100 -1.21 -16.35 -40.17
C GLU A 100 -1.24 -16.67 -38.67
N ILE A 101 -0.51 -15.90 -37.86
CA ILE A 101 -0.50 -16.07 -36.40
C ILE A 101 -1.89 -15.77 -35.83
N ASP A 102 -2.58 -14.73 -36.29
CA ASP A 102 -3.91 -14.35 -35.83
C ASP A 102 -4.96 -15.46 -36.06
N GLU A 103 -4.83 -16.20 -37.17
CA GLU A 103 -5.73 -17.31 -37.52
C GLU A 103 -5.38 -18.66 -36.86
N SER A 104 -4.20 -18.75 -36.24
CA SER A 104 -3.64 -19.97 -35.67
C SER A 104 -4.52 -20.58 -34.55
N GLN A 105 -4.39 -21.90 -34.35
CA GLN A 105 -5.14 -22.60 -33.28
C GLN A 105 -4.78 -22.06 -31.88
N ALA A 106 -3.53 -21.68 -31.67
CA ALA A 106 -3.09 -21.08 -30.41
C ALA A 106 -3.84 -19.76 -30.14
N MET A 107 -4.05 -18.94 -31.17
CA MET A 107 -4.77 -17.68 -31.05
C MET A 107 -6.26 -17.85 -30.78
N ARG A 108 -6.88 -18.91 -31.30
CA ARG A 108 -8.28 -19.22 -31.00
C ARG A 108 -8.49 -19.61 -29.54
N THR A 109 -7.53 -20.30 -28.93
CA THR A 109 -7.57 -20.65 -27.50
C THR A 109 -7.43 -19.43 -26.60
N ILE A 110 -6.70 -18.40 -27.03
CA ILE A 110 -6.52 -17.16 -26.27
C ILE A 110 -7.73 -16.22 -26.39
N ARG A 111 -8.49 -16.30 -27.51
CA ARG A 111 -9.71 -15.52 -27.75
C ARG A 111 -10.99 -16.13 -27.14
N ALA A 112 -10.96 -17.40 -26.73
CA ALA A 112 -12.11 -18.15 -26.21
C ALA A 112 -12.20 -18.05 -24.69
#